data_AF-A0A8S8YNI2-F1
#
_entry.id   AF-A0A8S8YNI2-F1
#
_cell.length_a   1.000
_cell.length_b   1.000
_cell.length_c   1.000
_cell.angle_alpha   90.00
_cell.angle_beta   90.00
_cell.angle_gamma   90.00
#
_symmetry.space_group_name_H-M   'P 1'
#
loop_
_entity.id
_entity.type
_entity.pdbx_description
1 polymer ?
#
loop_
_entity_poly.entity_id
_entity_poly.type
_entity_poly.pdbx_seq_one_letter_code
_entity_poly.pdbx_strand_id
1 'polypeptide(L)'
;MTEVQHLLAIDDLGEDFREILQWAIQFKQDPDTDYDFKPLDELSIGCIYGETPSTRTRVSFEVGIHKLGGQALTLLKGDIQMGKSESIADPGVRSFHDS
;
A
#
# COMPACT_ATOMS: atom_id res chain seq x y z
N MET A 1 18.21 3.56 -6.71
CA MET A 1 17.10 3.20 -5.80
C MET A 1 15.98 4.17 -6.13
N THR A 2 14.82 3.69 -6.57
CA THR A 2 13.64 4.54 -6.78
C THR A 2 13.19 5.09 -5.44
N GLU A 3 12.90 6.39 -5.36
CA GLU A 3 12.32 6.97 -4.15
C GLU A 3 10.94 6.37 -3.89
N VAL A 4 10.61 6.19 -2.62
CA VAL A 4 9.30 5.68 -2.21
C VAL A 4 8.27 6.79 -2.43
N GLN A 5 7.33 6.56 -3.34
CA GLN A 5 6.21 7.47 -3.57
C GLN A 5 5.09 7.16 -2.57
N HIS A 6 4.81 8.11 -1.68
CA HIS A 6 3.71 8.03 -0.72
C HIS A 6 2.49 8.76 -1.26
N LEU A 7 1.30 8.19 -1.05
CA LEU A 7 0.02 8.83 -1.32
C LEU A 7 -0.65 9.20 0.02
N LEU A 8 -0.47 10.44 0.47
CA LEU A 8 -1.02 10.93 1.74
C LEU A 8 -2.29 11.77 1.51
N ALA A 9 -2.31 12.52 0.42
CA ALA A 9 -3.42 13.34 -0.03
C ALA A 9 -3.62 13.19 -1.54
N ILE A 10 -4.83 13.49 -2.02
CA ILE A 10 -5.14 13.45 -3.45
C ILE A 10 -4.25 14.38 -4.28
N ASP A 11 -3.80 15.49 -3.68
CA ASP A 11 -2.93 16.47 -4.33
C ASP A 11 -1.53 15.92 -4.61
N ASP A 12 -1.11 14.85 -3.92
CA ASP A 12 0.19 14.17 -4.14
C ASP A 12 0.23 13.43 -5.48
N LEU A 13 -0.93 13.17 -6.11
CA LEU A 13 -1.03 12.43 -7.36
C LEU A 13 -0.74 13.28 -8.60
N GLY A 14 -0.82 14.62 -8.50
CA GLY A 14 -0.55 15.52 -9.62
C GLY A 14 -1.22 15.09 -10.94
N GLU A 15 -0.40 14.79 -11.96
CA GLU A 15 -0.86 14.37 -13.28
C GLU A 15 -1.30 12.90 -13.34
N ASP A 16 -0.79 12.04 -12.46
CA ASP A 16 -1.08 10.59 -12.40
C ASP A 16 -2.54 10.31 -12.01
N PHE A 17 -3.22 11.27 -11.37
CA PHE A 17 -4.59 11.09 -10.90
C PHE A 17 -5.55 10.60 -11.99
N ARG A 18 -5.46 11.18 -13.20
CA ARG A 18 -6.33 10.78 -14.31
C ARG A 18 -6.02 9.38 -14.80
N GLU A 19 -4.74 9.02 -14.86
CA GLU A 19 -4.31 7.71 -15.31
C GLU A 19 -4.76 6.63 -14.33
N ILE A 20 -4.56 6.83 -13.03
CA ILE A 20 -5.02 5.92 -11.97
C ILE A 20 -6.53 5.70 -12.04
N LEU A 21 -7.31 6.75 -12.29
CA LEU A 21 -8.76 6.62 -12.46
C LEU A 21 -9.15 5.83 -13.70
N GLN A 22 -8.46 6.03 -14.83
CA GLN A 22 -8.71 5.27 -16.06
C GLN A 22 -8.40 3.79 -15.85
N TRP A 23 -7.27 3.48 -15.22
CA TRP A 23 -6.91 2.12 -14.82
C TRP A 23 -7.98 1.51 -13.89
N ALA A 24 -8.42 2.23 -12.86
CA ALA A 24 -9.47 1.76 -11.96
C ALA A 24 -10.80 1.46 -12.68
N ILE A 25 -11.16 2.23 -13.72
CA ILE A 25 -12.35 1.98 -14.55
C ILE A 25 -12.15 0.71 -15.39
N GLN A 26 -10.99 0.55 -16.03
CA GLN A 26 -10.67 -0.62 -16.84
C GLN A 26 -10.70 -1.91 -16.01
N PHE A 27 -10.03 -1.92 -14.84
CA PHE A 27 -10.04 -3.00 -13.86
C PHE A 27 -11.44 -3.39 -13.37
N LYS A 28 -12.38 -2.43 -13.38
CA LYS A 28 -13.76 -2.67 -12.96
C LYS A 28 -14.61 -3.25 -14.10
N GLN A 29 -14.35 -2.85 -15.34
CA GLN A 29 -15.15 -3.20 -16.50
C GLN A 29 -14.75 -4.54 -17.11
N ASP A 30 -13.49 -4.92 -16.99
CA ASP A 30 -12.97 -6.14 -17.58
C ASP A 30 -12.46 -7.11 -16.50
N PRO A 31 -13.27 -8.10 -16.11
CA PRO A 31 -12.85 -9.12 -15.14
C PRO A 31 -11.87 -10.17 -15.72
N ASP A 32 -11.68 -10.22 -17.06
CA ASP A 32 -10.84 -11.20 -17.75
C ASP A 32 -9.48 -10.62 -18.19
N THR A 33 -9.33 -9.28 -18.29
CA THR A 33 -8.06 -8.59 -18.59
C THR A 33 -6.96 -8.85 -17.54
N ASP A 34 -7.31 -9.36 -16.35
CA ASP A 34 -6.46 -9.36 -15.15
C ASP A 34 -5.96 -10.72 -14.65
N TYR A 35 -6.15 -11.83 -15.38
CA TYR A 35 -5.69 -13.13 -14.84
C TYR A 35 -4.18 -13.17 -14.56
N ASP A 36 -3.39 -12.42 -15.36
CA ASP A 36 -1.93 -12.35 -15.27
C ASP A 36 -1.40 -11.06 -14.61
N PHE A 37 -2.22 -10.02 -14.43
CA PHE A 37 -1.79 -8.79 -13.77
C PHE A 37 -1.84 -8.93 -12.26
N LYS A 38 -0.78 -9.53 -11.69
CA LYS A 38 -0.61 -9.72 -10.25
C LYS A 38 0.65 -9.02 -9.75
N PRO A 39 0.68 -7.67 -9.72
CA PRO A 39 1.87 -6.94 -9.29
C PRO A 39 2.20 -7.16 -7.80
N LEU A 40 1.25 -7.69 -7.03
CA LEU A 40 1.41 -7.99 -5.61
C LEU A 40 1.55 -9.49 -5.33
N ASP A 41 1.78 -10.31 -6.36
CA ASP A 41 1.96 -11.75 -6.16
C ASP A 41 3.09 -12.02 -5.15
N GLU A 42 2.85 -12.97 -4.25
CA GLU A 42 3.73 -13.32 -3.12
C GLU A 42 4.02 -12.19 -2.11
N LEU A 43 3.47 -10.98 -2.29
CA LEU A 43 3.66 -9.87 -1.37
C LEU A 43 2.57 -9.82 -0.28
N SER A 44 3.00 -9.50 0.94
CA SER A 44 2.12 -9.22 2.08
C SER A 44 2.02 -7.73 2.33
N ILE A 45 0.80 -7.19 2.37
CA ILE A 45 0.53 -5.77 2.63
C ILE A 45 -0.07 -5.58 4.02
N GLY A 46 0.63 -4.83 4.85
CA GLY A 46 0.15 -4.42 6.17
C GLY A 46 -0.81 -3.24 6.10
N CYS A 47 -2.07 -3.45 6.45
CA CYS A 47 -3.09 -2.43 6.58
C CYS A 47 -3.23 -2.02 8.05
N ILE A 48 -2.61 -0.90 8.41
CA ILE A 48 -2.62 -0.35 9.78
C ILE A 48 -3.80 0.60 9.95
N TYR A 49 -4.64 0.35 10.95
CA TYR A 49 -5.75 1.22 11.28
C TYR A 49 -5.63 1.75 12.73
N GLY A 50 -5.58 3.08 12.85
CA GLY A 50 -5.52 3.76 14.16
C GLY A 50 -6.78 3.60 15.00
N GLU A 51 -7.91 3.36 14.36
CA GLU A 51 -9.23 3.11 14.94
C GLU A 51 -9.88 1.93 14.21
N THR A 52 -11.01 1.42 14.70
CA THR A 52 -11.77 0.38 13.98
C THR A 52 -12.16 0.89 12.60
N PRO A 53 -11.63 0.31 11.49
CA PRO A 53 -11.96 0.79 10.16
C PRO A 53 -13.42 0.53 9.83
N SER A 54 -14.01 1.36 8.97
CA SER A 54 -15.32 1.05 8.41
C SER A 54 -15.28 -0.29 7.67
N THR A 55 -16.35 -1.09 7.78
CA THR A 55 -16.43 -2.39 7.07
C THR A 55 -16.19 -2.23 5.58
N ARG A 56 -16.68 -1.13 4.99
CA ARG A 56 -16.48 -0.83 3.56
C ARG A 56 -15.02 -0.54 3.25
N THR A 57 -14.31 0.21 4.09
CA THR A 57 -12.89 0.51 3.90
C THR A 57 -12.07 -0.78 3.98
N ARG A 58 -12.21 -1.54 5.07
CA ARG A 58 -11.44 -2.78 5.30
C ARG A 58 -11.64 -3.77 4.16
N VAL A 59 -12.91 -4.06 3.82
CA VAL A 59 -13.24 -5.03 2.77
C VAL A 59 -12.74 -4.57 1.41
N SER A 60 -12.81 -3.27 1.10
CA SER A 60 -12.33 -2.76 -0.21
C SER A 60 -10.82 -2.93 -0.37
N PHE A 61 -10.03 -2.65 0.67
CA PHE A 61 -8.58 -2.87 0.64
C PHE A 61 -8.24 -4.36 0.54
N GLU A 62 -8.87 -5.20 1.36
CA GLU A 62 -8.64 -6.65 1.35
C GLU A 62 -8.95 -7.27 -0.02
N VAL A 63 -10.08 -6.92 -0.62
CA VAL A 63 -10.47 -7.37 -1.95
C VAL A 63 -9.53 -6.83 -3.03
N GLY A 64 -9.14 -5.55 -2.96
CA GLY A 64 -8.23 -4.94 -3.93
C GLY A 64 -6.86 -5.61 -3.93
N ILE A 65 -6.28 -5.81 -2.75
CA ILE A 65 -4.97 -6.47 -2.58
C ILE A 65 -5.02 -7.91 -3.08
N HIS A 66 -6.06 -8.65 -2.72
CA HIS A 66 -6.24 -10.03 -3.17
C HIS A 66 -6.40 -10.13 -4.70
N LYS A 67 -7.16 -9.22 -5.31
CA LYS A 67 -7.30 -9.18 -6.78
C LYS A 67 -5.97 -8.96 -7.50
N LEU A 68 -5.07 -8.19 -6.91
CA LEU A 68 -3.73 -7.93 -7.42
C LEU A 68 -2.71 -9.04 -7.08
N GLY A 69 -3.15 -10.16 -6.49
CA GLY A 69 -2.32 -11.32 -6.15
C GLY A 69 -1.70 -11.30 -4.74
N GLY A 70 -1.92 -10.23 -3.97
CA GLY A 70 -1.29 -10.07 -2.66
C GLY A 70 -2.11 -10.60 -1.49
N GLN A 71 -1.47 -10.65 -0.32
CA GLN A 71 -2.11 -11.00 0.94
C GLN A 71 -2.24 -9.77 1.84
N ALA A 72 -3.46 -9.47 2.29
CA ALA A 72 -3.70 -8.35 3.19
C ALA A 72 -3.61 -8.78 4.66
N LEU A 73 -2.82 -8.05 5.45
CA LEU A 73 -2.71 -8.22 6.90
C LEU A 73 -3.34 -7.01 7.59
N THR A 74 -4.48 -7.21 8.25
CA THR A 74 -5.13 -6.13 9.00
C THR A 74 -4.53 -6.05 10.40
N LEU A 75 -4.03 -4.87 10.76
CA LEU A 75 -3.43 -4.58 12.05
C LEU A 75 -4.21 -3.44 12.73
N LEU A 76 -4.85 -3.72 13.86
CA LEU A 76 -5.52 -2.69 14.65
C LEU A 76 -4.54 -2.07 15.63
N LYS A 77 -4.75 -0.80 16.00
CA LYS A 77 -3.92 -0.10 17.00
C LYS A 77 -3.71 -0.87 18.32
N GLY A 78 -4.66 -1.73 18.71
CA GLY A 78 -4.52 -2.61 19.88
C GLY A 78 -3.63 -3.84 19.65
N ASP A 79 -3.54 -4.32 18.41
CA ASP A 79 -2.70 -5.47 18.02
C ASP A 79 -1.26 -5.04 17.77
N ILE A 80 -1.09 -3.80 17.31
CA ILE A 80 0.21 -3.18 17.09
C ILE A 80 0.70 -2.67 18.45
N GLN A 81 1.41 -3.52 19.20
CA GLN A 81 2.35 -3.03 20.21
C GLN A 81 3.51 -2.33 19.49
N MET A 82 3.24 -1.18 18.87
CA MET A 82 4.22 -0.20 18.41
C MET A 82 4.80 0.48 19.66
N GLY A 83 5.53 -0.31 20.43
CA GLY A 83 6.15 0.06 21.68
C GLY A 83 7.48 -0.68 21.81
N LYS A 84 8.53 -0.13 21.18
CA LYS A 84 9.98 -0.23 21.49
C LYS A 84 10.94 -0.79 20.44
N SER A 85 10.57 -1.61 19.46
CA SER A 85 11.61 -2.34 18.69
C SER A 85 11.90 -1.88 17.27
N GLU A 86 11.03 -1.15 16.58
CA GLU A 86 11.35 -0.69 15.23
C GLU A 86 11.13 0.81 15.10
N SER A 87 12.26 1.49 15.06
CA SER A 87 12.39 2.93 14.89
C SER A 87 11.59 3.38 13.67
N ILE A 88 10.52 4.16 13.90
CA ILE A 88 9.99 5.09 12.89
C ILE A 88 10.95 6.28 12.85
N ALA A 89 12.20 6.01 12.45
CA ALA A 89 13.26 6.94 12.15
C ALA A 89 14.48 6.12 11.72
N ASP A 90 14.64 5.94 10.41
CA ASP A 90 15.99 6.09 9.85
C ASP A 90 15.96 6.87 8.53
N PRO A 91 15.70 8.18 8.56
CA PRO A 91 16.28 9.10 7.62
C PRO A 91 17.65 9.55 8.14
N GLY A 92 18.68 8.72 7.91
CA GLY A 92 20.09 9.12 7.92
C GLY A 92 20.92 8.67 9.12
N VAL A 93 21.99 7.90 8.84
CA VAL A 93 23.41 8.32 8.99
C VAL A 93 24.37 7.11 8.85
N ARG A 94 25.30 7.17 7.88
CA ARG A 94 26.77 7.00 8.05
C ARG A 94 27.45 7.09 6.67
N SER A 95 27.98 8.26 6.32
CA SER A 95 29.35 8.71 6.61
C SER A 95 30.44 7.86 5.93
N PHE A 96 31.00 8.45 4.87
CA PHE A 96 32.39 8.40 4.41
C PHE A 96 33.33 7.38 5.08
N HIS A 97 33.88 6.48 4.27
CA HIS A 97 35.32 6.24 4.32
C HIS A 97 35.85 6.04 2.89
N ASP A 98 36.69 6.99 2.50
CA ASP A 98 37.62 6.96 1.39
C ASP A 98 38.70 5.91 1.65
N SER A 99 38.97 5.04 0.68
CA SER A 99 40.26 4.39 0.39
C SER A 99 40.16 3.61 -0.91
#